data_AF-A0A937NK47-F1
#
_entry.id   AF-A0A937NK47-F1
#
_cell.length_a   1.000
_cell.length_b   1.000
_cell.length_c   1.000
_cell.angle_alpha   90.00
_cell.angle_beta   90.00
_cell.angle_gamma   90.00
#
_symmetry.space_group_name_H-M   'P 1'
#
loop_
_entity.id
_entity.type
_entity.pdbx_description
1 polymer ?
#
loop_
_entity_poly.entity_id
_entity_poly.type
_entity_poly.pdbx_seq_one_letter_code
_entity_poly.pdbx_strand_id
1 'polypeptide(L)' 'MPKPRAMVDYRKCQPEKCDEGICLAVLACPNKILKQEAPYEMPDPNPAMCVGCGTCAQACPLKAIRMM' A
#
# COMPACT_ATOMS: atom_id res chain seq x y z
N MET A 1 -5.50 22.81 2.32
CA MET A 1 -5.45 21.78 1.27
C MET A 1 -5.22 20.42 1.94
N PRO A 2 -6.14 19.45 1.80
CA PRO A 2 -5.92 18.11 2.35
C PRO A 2 -4.69 17.49 1.67
N LYS A 3 -3.80 16.89 2.46
CA LYS A 3 -2.65 16.15 1.92
C LYS A 3 -3.15 14.85 1.29
N PRO A 4 -2.64 14.43 0.12
CA PRO A 4 -3.04 13.18 -0.50
C PRO A 4 -2.65 11.99 0.39
N ARG A 5 -3.45 10.93 0.37
CA ARG A 5 -3.29 9.73 1.20
C ARG A 5 -3.32 8.49 0.34
N ALA A 6 -2.61 7.47 0.78
CA ALA A 6 -2.66 6.17 0.14
C ALA A 6 -4.02 5.51 0.38
N MET A 7 -4.65 5.02 -0.68
CA MET A 7 -5.83 4.16 -0.64
C MET A 7 -5.60 2.93 -1.51
N VAL A 8 -5.97 1.76 -0.99
CA VAL A 8 -5.87 0.49 -1.71
C VAL A 8 -7.13 0.30 -2.56
N ASP A 9 -6.94 0.03 -3.85
CA ASP A 9 -7.98 -0.42 -4.78
C ASP A 9 -8.07 -1.95 -4.64
N TYR A 10 -8.95 -2.41 -3.74
CA TYR A 10 -9.12 -3.84 -3.43
C TYR A 10 -9.55 -4.69 -4.64
N ARG A 11 -10.02 -4.07 -5.72
CA ARG A 11 -10.32 -4.78 -6.98
C ARG A 11 -9.06 -5.11 -7.79
N LYS A 12 -7.97 -4.37 -7.56
CA LYS A 12 -6.67 -4.56 -8.21
C LYS A 12 -5.65 -5.24 -7.32
N CYS A 13 -5.78 -5.10 -6.00
CA CYS A 13 -4.90 -5.76 -5.05
C CYS A 13 -5.18 -7.26 -5.12
N GLN A 14 -4.18 -8.00 -5.60
CA GLN A 14 -4.23 -9.46 -5.79
C GLN A 14 -2.94 -10.03 -5.16
N PRO A 15 -2.93 -10.25 -3.84
CA PRO A 15 -1.75 -10.72 -3.12
C PRO A 15 -1.16 -12.01 -3.69
N GLU A 16 -1.98 -12.87 -4.29
CA GLU A 16 -1.58 -14.10 -4.98
C GLU A 16 -0.68 -13.87 -6.21
N LYS A 17 -0.63 -12.63 -6.74
CA LYS A 17 0.26 -12.24 -7.84
C LYS A 17 1.56 -11.60 -7.37
N CYS A 18 1.75 -11.46 -6.05
CA CYS A 18 2.98 -10.97 -5.44
C CYS A 18 3.90 -12.14 -5.06
N ASP A 19 5.21 -11.90 -5.07
CA ASP A 19 6.21 -12.91 -4.66
C ASP A 19 5.98 -13.34 -3.21
N GLU A 20 5.73 -14.65 -3.01
CA GLU A 20 5.30 -15.26 -1.74
C GLU A 20 4.16 -14.53 -1.02
N GLY A 21 3.34 -13.77 -1.73
CA GLY A 21 2.27 -12.95 -1.14
C GLY A 21 2.78 -11.73 -0.35
N ILE A 22 4.05 -11.36 -0.48
CA ILE A 22 4.67 -10.25 0.26
C ILE A 22 4.41 -8.91 -0.43
N CYS A 23 3.91 -7.93 0.32
CA CYS A 23 3.56 -6.62 -0.20
C CYS A 23 4.77 -5.69 -0.30
N LEU A 24 5.33 -5.51 -1.49
CA LEU A 24 6.41 -4.54 -1.75
C LEU A 24 6.06 -3.10 -1.34
N ALA A 25 4.77 -2.74 -1.44
CA ALA A 25 4.31 -1.41 -1.05
C ALA A 25 4.41 -1.14 0.45
N VAL A 26 4.22 -2.18 1.28
CA VAL A 26 4.43 -2.13 2.73
C VAL A 26 5.91 -1.94 3.02
N LEU A 27 6.78 -2.73 2.39
CA LEU A 27 8.24 -2.62 2.53
C LEU A 27 8.76 -1.23 2.11
N ALA A 28 8.13 -0.63 1.10
CA ALA A 28 8.48 0.70 0.60
C ALA A 28 7.90 1.86 1.43
N CYS A 29 7.12 1.61 2.47
CA CYS A 29 6.56 2.68 3.30
C CYS A 29 7.59 3.15 4.34
N PRO A 30 8.28 4.29 4.15
CA PRO A 30 9.33 4.72 5.08
C PRO A 30 8.81 5.01 6.49
N ASN A 31 7.53 5.35 6.59
CA ASN A 31 6.87 5.70 7.86
C ASN A 31 6.15 4.51 8.51
N LYS A 32 6.15 3.32 7.89
CA LYS A 32 5.50 2.10 8.40
C LYS A 32 4.00 2.27 8.72
N ILE A 33 3.34 3.13 7.95
CA ILE A 33 1.91 3.47 8.08
C ILE A 33 1.02 2.45 7.36
N LEU A 34 1.54 1.89 6.26
CA LEU A 34 0.91 0.81 5.52
C LEU A 34 1.48 -0.50 6.06
N LYS A 35 0.62 -1.41 6.50
CA LYS A 35 1.02 -2.69 7.10
C LYS A 35 0.41 -3.87 6.36
N GLN A 36 1.05 -5.02 6.43
CA GLN A 36 0.49 -6.31 6.02
C GLN A 36 0.75 -7.25 7.20
N GLU A 37 -0.32 -7.79 7.79
CA GLU A 37 -0.21 -8.59 9.03
C GLU A 37 0.33 -10.01 8.74
N ALA A 38 0.01 -10.58 7.58
CA ALA A 38 0.56 -11.85 7.11
C ALA A 38 0.76 -11.89 5.58
N PRO A 39 1.62 -12.79 5.05
CA PRO A 39 1.70 -13.03 3.61
C PRO A 39 0.34 -13.37 3.01
N TYR A 40 0.11 -12.95 1.76
CA TYR A 40 -1.16 -13.09 1.03
C TYR A 40 -2.33 -12.25 1.59
N GLU A 41 -2.16 -11.54 2.70
CA GLU A 41 -3.17 -10.58 3.14
C GLU A 41 -3.01 -9.23 2.42
N MET A 42 -4.13 -8.55 2.22
CA MET A 42 -4.13 -7.20 1.66
C MET A 42 -3.57 -6.21 2.69
N PRO A 43 -2.83 -5.17 2.25
CA PRO A 43 -2.26 -4.22 3.19
C PRO A 43 -3.31 -3.25 3.75
N ASP A 44 -3.16 -2.87 5.01
CA ASP A 44 -4.00 -1.92 5.72
C ASP A 44 -3.27 -0.56 5.88
N PRO A 45 -3.73 0.51 5.21
CA PRO A 45 -3.21 1.86 5.41
C PRO A 45 -3.87 2.53 6.61
N ASN A 46 -3.09 3.17 7.49
CA ASN A 46 -3.65 4.17 8.42
C ASN A 46 -3.70 5.56 7.74
N PRO A 47 -4.86 6.04 7.25
CA PRO A 47 -4.93 7.26 6.45
C PRO A 47 -4.74 8.53 7.30
N ALA A 48 -4.99 8.46 8.61
CA ALA A 48 -4.82 9.59 9.52
C ALA A 48 -3.34 9.95 9.72
N MET A 49 -2.46 8.95 9.68
CA MET A 49 -1.02 9.12 9.82
C MET A 49 -0.30 9.33 8.48
N CYS A 50 -0.96 9.00 7.37
CA CYS A 50 -0.38 9.08 6.03
C CYS A 50 0.06 10.51 5.66
N VAL A 51 1.35 10.68 5.38
CA VAL A 51 1.94 11.98 5.00
C VAL A 51 1.90 12.25 3.49
N GLY A 52 1.42 11.31 2.69
CA GLY A 52 1.24 11.50 1.25
C GLY A 52 2.49 11.39 0.37
N CYS A 53 3.55 10.73 0.83
CA CYS A 53 4.81 10.61 0.07
C CYS A 53 4.72 9.79 -1.23
N GLY A 54 3.74 8.88 -1.34
CA GLY A 54 3.48 8.12 -2.58
C GLY A 54 4.45 6.98 -2.89
N THR A 55 5.41 6.65 -2.03
CA THR A 55 6.39 5.57 -2.28
C THR A 55 5.71 4.20 -2.43
N CYS A 56 4.70 3.91 -1.60
CA CYS A 56 3.92 2.67 -1.69
C CYS A 56 3.18 2.55 -3.04
N ALA A 57 2.69 3.66 -3.60
CA ALA A 57 2.02 3.67 -4.89
C ALA A 57 2.98 3.37 -6.06
N GLN A 58 4.22 3.86 -5.97
CA GLN A 58 5.26 3.56 -6.96
C GLN A 58 5.77 2.12 -6.85
N ALA A 59 5.88 1.59 -5.63
CA ALA A 59 6.39 0.26 -5.38
C ALA A 59 5.41 -0.88 -5.72
N CYS A 60 4.10 -0.61 -5.78
CA CYS A 60 3.10 -1.65 -6.08
C CYS A 60 3.10 -2.00 -7.58
N PRO A 61 3.54 -3.21 -8.00
CA PRO A 61 3.60 -3.56 -9.43
C PRO A 61 2.22 -3.66 -10.07
N LEU A 62 1.19 -4.01 -9.27
CA LEU A 62 -0.20 -4.09 -9.72
C LEU A 62 -0.88 -2.72 -9.83
N LYS A 63 -0.18 -1.64 -9.45
CA LYS A 63 -0.74 -0.28 -9.38
C LYS A 63 -2.07 -0.24 -8.61
N ALA A 64 -2.13 -1.03 -7.53
CA ALA A 64 -3.31 -1.19 -6.69
C ALA A 64 -3.41 -0.12 -5.60
N ILE A 65 -2.43 0.77 -5.45
CA ILE A 65 -2.47 1.87 -4.49
C ILE A 65 -2.61 3.19 -5.24
N ARG A 66 -3.59 3.99 -4.85
CA ARG A 66 -3.84 5.34 -5.37
C ARG A 66 -3.56 6.38 -4.31
N MET A 67 -3.27 7.61 -4.74
CA MET A 67 -3.11 8.77 -3.88
C MET A 67 -4.34 9.68 -4.05
N MET A 68 -5.08 9.96 -2.97
CA MET A 68 -6.28 10.81 -2.97
C MET A 68 -6.30 11.80 -1.82
#